data_AF-A0A376LBG2-F1
#
_entry.id   AF-A0A376LBG2-F1
#
_cell.length_a   1.000
_cell.length_b   1.000
_cell.length_c   1.000
_cell.angle_alpha   90.00
_cell.angle_beta   90.00
_cell.angle_gamma   90.00
#
_symmetry.space_group_name_H-M   'P 1'
#
loop_
_entity.id
_entity.type
_entity.pdbx_description
1 polymer ?
#
loop_
_entity_poly.entity_id
_entity_poly.type
_entity_poly.pdbx_seq_one_letter_code
_entity_poly.pdbx_strand_id
1 'polypeptide(L)'
;MTPFMTEDFLLDTEFARRLYHDYAKDRADFRLPLPFAAAGRLRKTIVLKNLYDIWFEGRSLQMARYAYQRVAERLCTGDAF
;
A
#
# COMPACT_ATOMS: atom_id res chain seq x y z
N MET A 1 -19.01 -11.68 17.93
CA MET A 1 -18.45 -10.74 16.95
C MET A 1 -17.16 -11.34 16.44
N THR A 2 -17.04 -11.54 15.13
CA THR A 2 -15.74 -11.81 14.51
C THR A 2 -14.90 -10.53 14.53
N PRO A 3 -13.59 -10.59 14.82
CA PRO A 3 -12.72 -9.42 14.71
C PRO A 3 -12.69 -8.93 13.25
N PHE A 4 -12.64 -7.61 13.05
CA PHE A 4 -12.37 -7.05 11.73
C PHE A 4 -10.89 -7.25 11.39
N MET A 5 -10.59 -7.71 10.17
CA MET A 5 -9.24 -8.08 9.70
C MET A 5 -8.55 -9.19 10.52
N THR A 6 -9.05 -10.42 10.42
CA THR A 6 -8.37 -11.62 10.92
C THR A 6 -7.33 -12.16 9.93
N GLU A 7 -6.56 -13.19 10.30
CA GLU A 7 -5.68 -13.93 9.37
C GLU A 7 -6.44 -14.52 8.16
N ASP A 8 -7.74 -14.74 8.31
CA ASP A 8 -8.63 -15.26 7.26
C ASP A 8 -9.49 -14.17 6.62
N PHE A 9 -9.05 -12.90 6.67
CA PHE A 9 -9.78 -11.77 6.08
C PHE A 9 -10.05 -12.00 4.58
N LEU A 10 -11.32 -11.94 4.17
CA LEU A 10 -11.82 -12.25 2.82
C LEU A 10 -11.72 -13.73 2.41
N LEU A 11 -11.34 -14.65 3.31
CA LEU A 11 -11.21 -16.08 3.03
C LEU A 11 -12.41 -16.86 3.58
N ASP A 12 -13.56 -16.72 2.91
CA ASP A 12 -14.84 -17.27 3.39
C ASP A 12 -14.94 -18.81 3.35
N THR A 13 -14.04 -19.49 2.63
CA THR A 13 -14.05 -20.95 2.48
C THR A 13 -12.77 -21.59 2.98
N GLU A 14 -12.85 -22.86 3.38
CA GLU A 14 -11.68 -23.65 3.76
C GLU A 14 -10.68 -23.78 2.59
N PHE A 15 -11.18 -23.93 1.36
CA PHE A 15 -10.33 -23.98 0.17
C PHE A 15 -9.59 -22.66 -0.07
N ALA A 16 -10.26 -21.51 0.09
CA ALA A 16 -9.62 -20.20 -0.04
C ALA A 16 -8.51 -20.01 1.00
N ARG A 17 -8.75 -20.43 2.25
CA ARG A 17 -7.76 -20.39 3.34
C ARG A 17 -6.51 -21.21 3.00
N ARG A 18 -6.68 -22.45 2.57
CA ARG A 18 -5.56 -23.33 2.19
C ARG A 18 -4.78 -22.80 0.98
N LEU A 19 -5.47 -22.37 -0.07
CA LEU A 19 -4.81 -21.82 -1.25
C LEU A 19 -3.99 -20.57 -0.93
N TYR A 20 -4.52 -19.69 -0.08
CA TYR A 20 -3.81 -18.48 0.33
C TYR A 20 -2.62 -18.80 1.24
N HIS A 21 -2.86 -19.48 2.37
CA HIS A 21 -1.84 -19.71 3.39
C HIS A 21 -0.76 -20.70 2.94
N ASP A 22 -1.10 -21.74 2.18
CA ASP A 22 -0.13 -22.78 1.78
C ASP A 22 0.65 -22.40 0.51
N TYR A 23 0.11 -21.55 -0.37
CA TYR A 23 0.69 -21.31 -1.70
C TYR A 23 0.87 -19.85 -2.11
N ALA A 24 -0.02 -18.93 -1.69
CA ALA A 24 0.00 -17.55 -2.18
C ALA A 24 0.78 -16.60 -1.27
N LYS A 25 0.67 -16.77 0.06
CA LYS A 25 1.18 -15.83 1.08
C LYS A 25 2.68 -15.54 0.93
N ASP A 26 3.49 -16.57 0.72
CA ASP A 26 4.96 -16.45 0.67
C ASP A 26 5.52 -16.30 -0.76
N ARG A 27 4.65 -16.08 -1.75
CA ARG A 27 5.08 -15.98 -3.15
C ARG A 27 5.63 -14.58 -3.45
N ALA A 28 6.87 -14.51 -3.90
CA ALA A 28 7.49 -13.25 -4.33
C ALA A 28 6.76 -12.66 -5.55
N ASP A 29 6.36 -11.39 -5.45
CA ASP A 29 5.77 -10.63 -6.56
C ASP A 29 6.87 -9.95 -7.38
N PHE A 30 7.20 -10.55 -8.52
CA PHE A 30 8.21 -10.03 -9.44
C PHE A 30 7.70 -8.93 -10.38
N ARG A 31 6.40 -8.60 -10.34
CA ARG A 31 5.77 -7.66 -11.27
C ARG A 31 5.45 -6.32 -10.63
N LEU A 32 5.52 -6.23 -9.31
CA LEU A 32 5.21 -4.99 -8.61
C LEU A 32 6.23 -3.91 -8.98
N PRO A 33 5.81 -2.80 -9.62
CA PRO A 33 6.68 -1.65 -9.77
C PRO A 33 6.89 -1.08 -8.37
N LEU A 34 8.03 -1.40 -7.75
CA LEU A 34 8.40 -0.72 -6.52
C LEU A 34 8.51 0.77 -6.87
N PRO A 35 7.81 1.68 -6.18
CA PRO A 35 7.91 3.12 -6.45
C PRO A 35 9.36 3.61 -6.41
N PHE A 36 10.18 2.95 -5.59
CA PHE A 36 11.60 3.21 -5.42
C PHE A 36 12.51 2.45 -6.41
N ALA A 37 11.97 1.51 -7.20
CA ALA A 37 12.73 0.83 -8.24
C ALA A 37 13.07 1.72 -9.43
N ALA A 38 12.11 2.56 -9.84
CA ALA A 38 12.27 3.44 -10.99
C ALA A 38 13.33 4.55 -10.77
N ALA A 39 13.62 4.92 -9.52
CA ALA A 39 14.56 6.00 -9.18
C ALA A 39 16.05 5.58 -9.09
N GLY A 40 16.44 4.40 -9.60
CA GLY A 40 17.82 3.90 -9.48
C GLY A 40 18.23 3.54 -8.03
N ARG A 41 17.27 3.52 -7.10
CA ARG A 41 17.49 3.32 -5.66
C ARG A 41 17.47 1.85 -5.20
N LEU A 42 17.26 0.88 -6.11
CA LEU A 42 17.29 -0.56 -5.78
C LEU A 42 18.58 -1.04 -5.11
N ARG A 43 19.65 -0.25 -5.15
CA ARG A 43 20.95 -0.58 -4.55
C ARG A 43 21.25 0.11 -3.22
N LYS A 44 20.37 0.97 -2.68
CA LYS A 44 20.62 1.68 -1.41
C LYS A 44 19.44 1.51 -0.45
N THR A 45 19.74 1.18 0.81
CA THR A 45 18.77 1.23 1.91
C THR A 45 18.22 2.65 2.03
N ILE A 46 16.90 2.80 1.90
CA ILE A 46 16.22 4.07 2.10
C ILE A 46 15.73 4.11 3.54
N VAL A 47 16.22 5.08 4.32
CA VAL A 47 15.67 5.39 5.63
C VAL A 47 14.64 6.50 5.44
N LEU A 48 13.38 6.19 5.75
CA LEU A 48 12.27 7.13 5.67
C LEU A 48 12.26 8.00 6.94
N LYS A 49 11.87 9.27 6.81
CA LYS A 49 11.88 10.19 7.96
C LYS A 49 10.67 9.97 8.86
N ASN A 50 9.55 9.57 8.27
CA ASN A 50 8.29 9.33 8.96
C ASN A 50 7.38 8.41 8.13
N LEU A 51 6.18 8.11 8.65
CA LEU A 51 5.20 7.26 7.98
C LEU A 51 4.59 7.90 6.72
N TYR A 52 4.54 9.23 6.63
CA TYR A 52 3.97 9.96 5.50
C TYR A 52 4.74 9.68 4.21
N ASP A 53 6.08 9.68 4.27
CA ASP A 53 6.97 9.46 3.13
C ASP A 53 6.68 8.14 2.37
N ILE A 54 6.19 7.09 3.04
CA ILE A 54 5.89 5.78 2.41
C ILE A 54 4.40 5.56 2.10
N TRP A 55 3.52 6.22 2.87
CA TRP A 55 2.08 6.06 2.71
C TRP A 55 1.49 7.01 1.68
N PHE A 56 1.96 8.26 1.63
CA PHE A 56 1.36 9.31 0.82
C PHE A 56 2.11 9.60 -0.48
N GLU A 57 3.44 9.55 -0.48
CA GLU A 57 4.22 9.85 -1.68
C GLU A 57 3.91 8.84 -2.80
N GLY A 58 3.38 9.32 -3.93
CA GLY A 58 3.16 8.53 -5.15
C GLY A 58 1.88 7.66 -5.20
N ARG A 59 0.92 7.82 -4.27
CA ARG A 59 -0.33 7.01 -4.28
C ARG A 59 -1.56 7.80 -4.74
N SER A 60 -1.87 7.68 -6.03
CA SER A 60 -3.00 8.34 -6.69
C SER A 60 -4.38 8.06 -6.07
N LEU A 61 -4.60 6.87 -5.49
CA LEU A 61 -5.89 6.51 -4.91
C LEU A 61 -6.20 7.26 -3.60
N GLN A 62 -5.19 7.52 -2.76
CA GLN A 62 -5.39 8.32 -1.55
C GLN A 62 -5.69 9.78 -1.91
N MET A 63 -4.97 10.32 -2.89
CA MET A 63 -5.20 11.67 -3.41
C MET A 63 -6.58 11.83 -4.04
N ALA A 64 -7.03 10.84 -4.83
CA ALA A 64 -8.37 10.82 -5.41
C ALA A 64 -9.46 10.80 -4.32
N ARG A 65 -9.25 10.05 -3.24
CA ARG A 65 -10.15 10.05 -2.09
C ARG A 65 -10.21 11.42 -1.40
N TYR A 66 -9.08 12.07 -1.19
CA TYR A 66 -9.04 13.39 -0.55
C TYR A 66 -9.69 14.48 -1.41
N ALA A 67 -9.48 14.43 -2.73
CA ALA A 67 -10.17 15.30 -3.68
C ALA A 67 -11.70 15.08 -3.62
N TYR A 68 -12.15 13.82 -3.60
CA TYR A 68 -13.57 13.49 -3.45
C TYR A 68 -14.17 14.02 -2.13
N GLN A 69 -13.40 13.95 -1.04
CA GLN A 69 -13.78 14.46 0.28
C GLN A 69 -13.62 15.98 0.42
N ARG A 70 -13.19 16.69 -0.64
CA ARG A 70 -12.92 18.14 -0.64
C ARG A 70 -11.94 18.59 0.44
N VAL A 71 -10.96 17.75 0.75
CA VAL A 71 -9.82 18.17 1.59
C VAL A 71 -9.01 19.23 0.84
N ALA A 72 -8.58 20.27 1.53
CA ALA A 72 -7.81 21.35 0.93
C ALA A 72 -6.51 20.80 0.32
N GLU A 73 -6.22 21.15 -0.93
CA GLU A 73 -5.09 20.62 -1.69
C GLU A 73 -3.74 20.84 -0.99
N ARG A 74 -3.58 21.97 -0.28
CA ARG A 74 -2.41 22.26 0.56
C ARG A 74 -2.09 21.20 1.62
N LEU A 75 -3.10 20.44 2.07
CA LEU A 75 -2.93 19.37 3.06
C LEU A 75 -2.54 18.04 2.41
N CYS A 76 -2.63 17.95 1.09
CA CYS A 76 -2.38 16.74 0.31
C CYS A 76 -1.05 16.84 -0.44
N THR A 77 -0.81 17.93 -1.17
CA THR A 77 0.40 18.16 -1.99
C THR A 77 1.32 19.26 -1.44
N GLY A 78 0.97 19.87 -0.31
CA GLY A 78 1.69 21.03 0.22
C GLY A 78 1.42 22.29 -0.58
N ASP A 79 2.30 23.29 -0.46
CA ASP A 79 2.21 24.57 -1.20
C ASP A 79 2.66 24.42 -2.66
N ALA A 80 2.41 23.26 -3.28
CA ALA A 80 2.75 22.99 -4.66
C ALA A 80 1.77 23.69 -5.63
N PHE A 81 1.54 25.00 -5.44
CA PHE A 81 1.03 26.00 -6.39
C PHE A 81 1.38 27.41 -5.91
#